data_AF-A0A951C390-F1
#
_entry.id   AF-A0A951C390-F1
#
_cell.length_a   1.000
_cell.length_b   1.000
_cell.length_c   1.000
_cell.angle_alpha   90.00
_cell.angle_beta   90.00
_cell.angle_gamma   90.00
#
_symmetry.space_group_name_H-M   'P 1'
#
loop_
_entity.id
_entity.type
_entity.pdbx_description
1 polymer ?
#
loop_
_entity_poly.entity_id
_entity_poly.type
_entity_poly.pdbx_seq_one_letter_code
_entity_poly.pdbx_strand_id
1 'polypeptide(L)'
;MQQARRLVFMAVAVELVLLAMSGVLLVFYYRPAGAARWNDLGPAHRSIDFSSIVRNVHRAVSALLLLSVMAAAVLLVLEPWRRRSNIAMAVGFVVAGLFASFTGYLLPWDQLSLWAVTVGQDMRGFRPIIGGDTRFVLLGGTEVSSGTFVRWFFVHTAVVGLILLVFVVAAWRRERSAPA
;
A
#
# COMPACT_ATOMS: atom_id res chain seq x y z
N MET A 1 -21.44 -2.40 -18.97
CA MET A 1 -20.59 -2.61 -17.77
C MET A 1 -19.19 -3.14 -18.10
N GLN A 2 -19.02 -4.03 -19.09
CA GLN A 2 -17.71 -4.58 -19.46
C GLN A 2 -16.66 -3.52 -19.85
N GLN A 3 -17.02 -2.53 -20.68
CA GLN A 3 -16.11 -1.44 -21.06
C GLN A 3 -15.63 -0.62 -19.84
N ALA A 4 -16.55 -0.25 -18.93
CA ALA A 4 -16.23 0.49 -17.71
C ALA A 4 -15.23 -0.29 -16.84
N ARG A 5 -15.43 -1.61 -16.68
CA ARG A 5 -14.53 -2.47 -15.89
C ARG A 5 -13.14 -2.58 -16.51
N ARG A 6 -13.05 -2.69 -17.84
CA ARG A 6 -11.76 -2.66 -18.56
C ARG A 6 -11.02 -1.36 -18.32
N LEU A 7 -11.71 -0.21 -18.42
CA LEU A 7 -11.10 1.09 -18.17
C LEU A 7 -10.59 1.22 -16.73
N VAL A 8 -11.37 0.78 -15.74
CA VAL A 8 -10.94 0.82 -14.34
C VAL A 8 -9.74 -0.09 -14.10
N PHE A 9 -9.70 -1.31 -14.62
CA PHE A 9 -8.53 -2.17 -14.46
C PHE A 9 -7.29 -1.65 -15.21
N MET A 10 -7.46 -0.99 -16.36
CA MET A 10 -6.37 -0.27 -17.03
C MET A 10 -5.85 0.89 -16.17
N ALA A 11 -6.75 1.68 -15.58
CA ALA A 11 -6.37 2.78 -14.68
C ALA A 11 -5.54 2.26 -13.49
N VAL A 12 -6.00 1.19 -12.83
CA VAL A 12 -5.26 0.56 -11.72
C VAL A 12 -3.87 0.08 -12.17
N ALA A 13 -3.76 -0.52 -13.36
CA ALA A 13 -2.47 -0.97 -13.89
C ALA A 13 -1.52 0.20 -14.14
N VAL A 14 -2.02 1.30 -14.71
CA VAL A 14 -1.24 2.52 -14.96
C VAL A 14 -0.80 3.18 -13.65
N GLU A 15 -1.71 3.30 -12.69
CA GLU A 15 -1.43 3.83 -11.34
C GLU A 15 -0.36 2.99 -10.63
N LEU A 16 -0.41 1.65 -10.75
CA LEU A 16 0.61 0.77 -10.17
C LEU A 16 1.98 0.98 -10.80
N VAL A 17 2.06 1.20 -12.13
CA VAL A 17 3.32 1.54 -12.81
C VAL A 17 3.84 2.89 -12.34
N LEU A 18 2.98 3.90 -12.25
CA LEU A 18 3.35 5.23 -11.75
C LEU A 18 3.86 5.18 -10.31
N LEU A 19 3.22 4.37 -9.44
CA LEU A 19 3.65 4.15 -8.06
C LEU A 19 5.00 3.41 -8.00
N ALA A 20 5.20 2.38 -8.82
CA ALA A 20 6.48 1.68 -8.87
C ALA A 20 7.61 2.62 -9.31
N MET A 21 7.41 3.40 -10.37
CA MET A 21 8.39 4.36 -10.86
C MET A 21 8.70 5.45 -9.83
N SER A 22 7.66 6.11 -9.29
CA SER A 22 7.85 7.16 -8.29
C SER A 22 8.40 6.61 -6.97
N GLY A 23 8.05 5.38 -6.60
CA GLY A 23 8.60 4.68 -5.43
C GLY A 23 10.09 4.41 -5.57
N VAL A 24 10.53 3.88 -6.72
CA VAL A 24 11.97 3.68 -7.03
C VAL A 24 12.73 4.99 -6.97
N LEU A 25 12.19 6.06 -7.56
CA LEU A 25 12.81 7.39 -7.47
C LEU A 25 12.92 7.86 -6.02
N LEU A 26 11.89 7.66 -5.20
CA LEU A 26 11.92 8.04 -3.79
C LEU A 26 13.00 7.32 -3.01
N VAL A 27 13.29 6.04 -3.31
CA VAL A 27 14.36 5.28 -2.63
C VAL A 27 15.71 6.01 -2.69
N PHE A 28 16.05 6.63 -3.82
CA PHE A 28 17.32 7.36 -3.98
C PHE A 28 17.42 8.64 -3.14
N TYR A 29 16.29 9.27 -2.83
CA TYR A 29 16.22 10.49 -2.02
C TYR A 29 15.77 10.23 -0.59
N TYR A 30 15.55 8.96 -0.25
CA TYR A 30 14.89 8.57 0.96
C TYR A 30 15.78 8.77 2.18
N ARG A 31 15.36 9.64 3.10
CA ARG A 31 15.96 9.81 4.42
C ARG A 31 14.87 9.59 5.46
N PRO A 32 14.85 8.46 6.19
CA PRO A 32 13.86 8.24 7.23
C PRO A 32 14.03 9.34 8.29
N ALA A 33 12.93 9.95 8.71
CA ALA A 33 12.95 10.94 9.76
C ALA A 33 13.20 10.23 11.11
N GLY A 34 14.45 9.87 11.40
CA GLY A 34 14.81 9.34 12.71
C GLY A 34 14.61 10.39 13.82
N ALA A 35 14.94 10.02 15.06
CA ALA A 35 14.95 10.92 16.22
C ALA A 35 15.71 12.25 15.98
N ALA A 36 16.64 12.28 15.03
CA ALA A 36 17.37 13.48 14.63
C ALA A 36 16.46 14.63 14.13
N ARG A 37 15.34 14.35 13.45
CA ARG A 37 14.43 15.41 12.96
C ARG A 37 13.59 16.05 14.07
N TRP A 38 13.43 15.36 15.20
CA TRP A 38 12.72 15.87 16.38
C TRP A 38 13.55 16.83 17.21
N ASN A 39 14.87 16.66 17.22
CA ASN A 39 15.80 17.55 17.92
C ASN A 39 16.10 18.83 17.13
N ASP A 40 15.75 18.86 15.85
CA ASP A 40 15.93 20.02 14.96
C ASP A 40 14.64 20.87 14.96
N LEU A 41 14.48 21.71 16.00
CA LEU A 41 13.33 22.61 16.19
C LEU A 41 13.32 23.82 15.23
N GLY A 42 14.21 23.83 14.23
CA GLY A 42 14.29 24.88 13.23
C GLY A 42 13.02 24.95 12.37
N PRO A 43 12.60 26.15 11.91
CA PRO A 43 11.44 26.29 11.03
C PRO A 43 11.61 25.41 9.80
N ALA A 44 10.64 24.54 9.52
CA ALA A 44 10.64 23.65 8.37
C ALA A 44 10.69 24.47 7.07
N HIS A 45 11.89 24.77 6.58
CA HIS A 45 12.10 25.39 5.28
C HIS A 45 11.76 24.34 4.23
N ARG A 46 10.50 24.35 3.77
CA ARG A 46 10.03 23.50 2.69
C ARG A 46 10.50 24.10 1.36
N SER A 47 11.77 23.88 1.01
CA SER A 47 12.18 24.09 -0.38
C SER A 47 11.43 23.09 -1.26
N ILE A 48 10.92 23.58 -2.40
CA ILE A 48 10.37 22.71 -3.45
C ILE A 48 11.57 22.14 -4.19
N ASP A 49 11.94 20.92 -3.84
CA ASP A 49 12.95 20.14 -4.55
C ASP A 49 12.31 18.99 -5.34
N PHE A 50 13.09 18.34 -6.21
CA PHE A 50 12.62 17.20 -7.01
C PHE A 50 12.04 16.08 -6.12
N SER A 51 12.66 15.81 -4.97
CA SER A 51 12.20 14.79 -4.02
C SER A 51 10.78 15.08 -3.49
N SER A 52 10.48 16.35 -3.21
CA SER A 52 9.20 16.80 -2.71
C SER A 52 8.10 16.67 -3.77
N ILE A 53 8.44 16.93 -5.04
CA ILE A 53 7.53 16.75 -6.19
C ILE A 53 7.21 15.28 -6.37
N VAL A 54 8.24 14.41 -6.45
CA VAL A 54 8.04 12.96 -6.61
C VAL A 54 7.20 12.40 -5.45
N ARG A 55 7.44 12.85 -4.21
CA ARG A 55 6.64 12.45 -3.04
C ARG A 55 5.18 12.89 -3.16
N ASN A 56 4.93 14.10 -3.66
CA ASN A 56 3.57 14.59 -3.87
C ASN A 56 2.84 13.79 -4.96
N VAL A 57 3.53 13.49 -6.07
CA VAL A 57 3.01 12.63 -7.13
C VAL A 57 2.71 11.24 -6.58
N HIS A 58 3.64 10.61 -5.86
CA HIS A 58 3.44 9.28 -5.29
C HIS A 58 2.23 9.23 -4.35
N ARG A 59 2.05 10.24 -3.49
CA ARG A 59 0.88 10.36 -2.62
C ARG A 59 -0.43 10.57 -3.40
N ALA A 60 -0.42 11.43 -4.42
CA ALA A 60 -1.59 11.67 -5.24
C ALA A 60 -2.02 10.41 -6.01
N VAL A 61 -1.07 9.71 -6.64
CA VAL A 61 -1.33 8.45 -7.35
C VAL A 61 -1.78 7.37 -6.37
N SER A 62 -1.24 7.31 -5.14
CA SER A 62 -1.70 6.37 -4.12
C SER A 62 -3.15 6.61 -3.71
N ALA A 63 -3.60 7.87 -3.64
CA ALA A 63 -4.99 8.20 -3.34
C ALA A 63 -5.91 7.79 -4.50
N LEU A 64 -5.48 8.05 -5.75
CA LEU A 64 -6.21 7.61 -6.95
C LEU A 64 -6.31 6.09 -7.02
N LEU A 65 -5.21 5.36 -6.74
CA LEU A 65 -5.21 3.90 -6.68
C LEU A 65 -6.29 3.37 -5.73
N LEU A 66 -6.42 3.95 -4.53
CA LEU A 66 -7.42 3.49 -3.57
C LEU A 66 -8.85 3.71 -4.08
N LEU A 67 -9.11 4.84 -4.75
CA LEU A 67 -10.41 5.12 -5.38
C LEU A 67 -10.69 4.14 -6.54
N SER A 68 -9.70 3.89 -7.40
CA SER A 68 -9.78 2.97 -8.53
C SER A 68 -9.97 1.52 -8.07
N VAL A 69 -9.31 1.10 -6.98
CA VAL A 69 -9.51 -0.20 -6.33
C VAL A 69 -10.93 -0.32 -5.78
N MET A 70 -11.46 0.73 -5.15
CA MET A 70 -12.84 0.71 -4.63
C MET A 70 -13.87 0.64 -5.76
N ALA A 71 -13.66 1.40 -6.84
CA ALA A 71 -14.48 1.33 -8.04
C ALA A 71 -14.42 -0.07 -8.68
N ALA A 72 -13.22 -0.66 -8.79
CA ALA A 72 -13.05 -2.02 -9.28
C ALA A 72 -13.80 -3.05 -8.44
N ALA A 73 -13.74 -2.92 -7.11
CA ALA A 73 -14.45 -3.79 -6.18
C ALA A 73 -15.97 -3.72 -6.37
N VAL A 74 -16.54 -2.51 -6.50
CA VAL A 74 -17.97 -2.33 -6.79
C VAL A 74 -18.35 -3.00 -8.12
N LEU A 75 -17.57 -2.76 -9.18
CA LEU A 75 -17.85 -3.37 -10.50
C LEU A 75 -17.73 -4.89 -10.49
N LEU A 76 -16.85 -5.46 -9.68
CA LEU A 76 -16.74 -6.91 -9.49
C LEU A 76 -17.93 -7.49 -8.73
N VAL A 77 -18.42 -6.81 -7.69
CA VAL A 77 -19.58 -7.25 -6.91
C VAL A 77 -20.87 -7.21 -7.74
N LEU A 78 -21.00 -6.22 -8.62
CA LEU A 78 -22.15 -6.08 -9.51
C LEU A 78 -22.18 -7.10 -10.65
N GLU A 79 -21.06 -7.76 -10.94
CA GLU A 79 -20.96 -8.75 -12.02
C GLU A 79 -21.59 -10.10 -11.60
N PRO A 80 -22.65 -10.57 -12.29
CA PRO A 80 -23.30 -11.84 -11.95
C PRO A 80 -22.42 -13.07 -12.23
N TRP A 81 -21.57 -13.00 -13.26
CA TRP A 81 -20.71 -14.11 -13.64
C TRP A 81 -19.69 -14.43 -12.54
N ARG A 82 -19.64 -15.70 -12.08
CA ARG A 82 -18.75 -16.14 -10.99
C ARG A 82 -18.86 -15.30 -9.70
N ARG A 83 -20.07 -14.86 -9.35
CA ARG A 83 -20.39 -13.97 -8.22
C ARG A 83 -19.56 -14.21 -6.95
N ARG A 84 -19.52 -15.45 -6.42
CA ARG A 84 -18.72 -15.77 -5.19
C ARG A 84 -17.24 -15.44 -5.35
N SER A 85 -16.67 -15.79 -6.50
CA SER A 85 -15.26 -15.56 -6.83
C SER A 85 -14.96 -14.09 -7.12
N ASN A 86 -15.93 -13.32 -7.62
CA ASN A 86 -15.78 -11.87 -7.82
C ASN A 86 -15.87 -11.12 -6.50
N ILE A 87 -16.78 -11.51 -5.59
CA ILE A 87 -16.85 -10.93 -4.25
C ILE A 87 -15.54 -11.18 -3.50
N ALA A 88 -15.02 -12.41 -3.53
CA ALA A 88 -13.73 -12.73 -2.90
C ALA A 88 -12.58 -11.88 -3.48
N MET A 89 -12.56 -11.69 -4.80
CA MET A 89 -11.56 -10.84 -5.46
C MET A 89 -11.73 -9.36 -5.10
N ALA A 90 -12.96 -8.85 -5.05
CA ALA A 90 -13.27 -7.48 -4.66
C ALA A 90 -12.79 -7.19 -3.22
N VAL A 91 -13.11 -8.07 -2.27
CA VAL A 91 -12.65 -7.97 -0.88
C VAL A 91 -11.12 -8.02 -0.83
N GLY A 92 -10.50 -9.00 -1.51
CA GLY A 92 -9.04 -9.12 -1.55
C GLY A 92 -8.36 -7.88 -2.13
N PHE A 93 -8.95 -7.28 -3.16
CA PHE A 93 -8.41 -6.08 -3.80
C PHE A 93 -8.49 -4.85 -2.90
N VAL A 94 -9.62 -4.65 -2.22
CA VAL A 94 -9.78 -3.57 -1.23
C VAL A 94 -8.82 -3.76 -0.07
N VAL A 95 -8.70 -4.98 0.46
CA VAL A 95 -7.75 -5.29 1.55
C VAL A 95 -6.31 -5.03 1.11
N ALA A 96 -5.92 -5.47 -0.09
CA ALA A 96 -4.59 -5.22 -0.63
C ALA A 96 -4.30 -3.72 -0.83
N GLY A 97 -5.27 -2.95 -1.34
CA GLY A 97 -5.16 -1.50 -1.50
C GLY A 97 -5.02 -0.77 -0.16
N LEU A 98 -5.85 -1.10 0.82
CA LEU A 98 -5.75 -0.55 2.18
C LEU A 98 -4.43 -0.93 2.85
N PHE A 99 -3.98 -2.17 2.68
CA PHE A 99 -2.70 -2.62 3.22
C PHE A 99 -1.52 -1.91 2.55
N ALA A 100 -1.62 -1.58 1.26
CA ALA A 100 -0.63 -0.75 0.57
C ALA A 100 -0.58 0.68 1.12
N SER A 101 -1.74 1.31 1.33
CA SER A 101 -1.82 2.63 1.95
C SER A 101 -1.27 2.62 3.38
N PHE A 102 -1.61 1.61 4.18
CA PHE A 102 -1.11 1.47 5.54
C PHE A 102 0.40 1.30 5.59
N THR A 103 0.94 0.34 4.84
CA THR A 103 2.40 0.09 4.85
C THR A 103 3.18 1.28 4.31
N GLY A 104 2.68 1.96 3.27
CA GLY A 104 3.28 3.18 2.72
C GLY A 104 3.27 4.34 3.70
N TYR A 105 2.23 4.42 4.54
CA TYR A 105 2.10 5.41 5.60
C TYR A 105 3.15 5.24 6.70
N LEU A 106 3.69 4.03 6.90
CA LEU A 106 4.73 3.79 7.89
C LEU A 106 6.09 4.32 7.45
N LEU A 107 6.32 4.46 6.15
CA LEU A 107 7.64 4.75 5.61
C LEU A 107 8.19 6.09 6.13
N PRO A 108 7.50 7.25 6.09
CA PRO A 108 8.04 8.53 6.59
C PRO A 108 8.74 8.46 7.95
N TRP A 109 8.37 7.49 8.79
CA TRP A 109 9.02 7.14 10.05
C TRP A 109 8.97 8.28 11.08
N ASP A 110 7.94 9.11 10.97
CA ASP A 110 7.62 10.17 11.91
C ASP A 110 6.86 9.62 13.13
N GLN A 111 6.55 10.49 14.09
CA GLN A 111 5.86 10.11 15.33
C GLN A 111 4.54 9.38 15.05
N LEU A 112 3.78 9.80 14.04
CA LEU A 112 2.51 9.17 13.74
C LEU A 112 2.69 7.78 13.10
N SER A 113 3.71 7.62 12.26
CA SER A 113 4.16 6.31 11.76
C SER A 113 4.56 5.37 12.90
N LEU A 114 5.35 5.87 13.87
CA LEU A 114 5.79 5.10 15.03
C LEU A 114 4.60 4.70 15.92
N TRP A 115 3.63 5.59 16.13
CA TRP A 115 2.38 5.25 16.82
C TRP A 115 1.58 4.18 16.08
N ALA A 116 1.50 4.24 14.75
CA ALA A 116 0.82 3.22 13.97
C ALA A 116 1.49 1.83 14.13
N VAL A 117 2.83 1.77 14.17
CA VAL A 117 3.57 0.53 14.48
C VAL A 117 3.27 0.05 15.90
N THR A 118 3.27 0.95 16.89
CA THR A 118 3.00 0.63 18.30
C THR A 118 1.57 0.14 18.54
N VAL A 119 0.58 0.76 17.91
CA VAL A 119 -0.81 0.28 17.99
C VAL A 119 -0.92 -1.06 17.28
N GLY A 120 -0.34 -1.20 16.09
CA GLY A 120 -0.42 -2.42 15.28
C GLY A 120 0.11 -3.67 15.99
N GLN A 121 1.28 -3.57 16.63
CA GLN A 121 1.89 -4.70 17.34
C GLN A 121 1.07 -5.19 18.55
N ASP A 122 0.27 -4.30 19.14
CA ASP A 122 -0.55 -4.57 20.32
C ASP A 122 -2.00 -4.97 19.98
N MET A 123 -2.37 -4.99 18.69
CA MET A 123 -3.69 -5.43 18.26
C MET A 123 -3.87 -6.93 18.53
N ARG A 124 -4.79 -7.25 19.45
CA ARG A 124 -5.20 -8.63 19.77
C ARG A 124 -5.67 -9.43 18.54
N GLY A 125 -6.13 -8.73 17.50
CA GLY A 125 -6.60 -9.31 16.23
C GLY A 125 -5.53 -10.03 15.41
N PHE A 126 -4.24 -9.79 15.65
CA PHE A 126 -3.18 -10.53 14.96
C PHE A 126 -2.90 -11.91 15.56
N ARG A 127 -3.35 -12.18 16.79
CA ARG A 127 -3.06 -13.46 17.48
C ARG A 127 -3.60 -14.70 16.75
N PRO A 128 -4.82 -14.70 16.18
CA PRO A 128 -5.32 -15.87 15.44
C PRO A 128 -4.57 -16.16 14.14
N ILE A 129 -3.90 -15.15 13.57
CA ILE A 129 -3.21 -15.27 12.27
C ILE A 129 -1.72 -15.60 12.47
N ILE A 130 -1.08 -14.96 13.45
CA ILE A 130 0.38 -14.98 13.62
C ILE A 130 0.82 -15.61 14.96
N GLY A 131 -0.12 -15.98 15.83
CA GLY A 131 0.16 -16.64 17.11
C GLY A 131 0.45 -15.69 18.28
N GLY A 132 1.11 -16.21 19.32
CA GLY A 132 1.31 -15.52 20.60
C GLY A 132 2.30 -14.35 20.57
N ASP A 133 3.20 -14.30 19.56
CA ASP A 133 4.31 -13.35 19.52
C ASP A 133 4.21 -12.38 18.33
N THR A 134 3.06 -11.70 18.25
CA THR A 134 2.76 -10.71 17.19
C THR A 134 3.79 -9.59 17.13
N ARG A 135 4.38 -9.23 18.28
CA ARG A 135 5.44 -8.23 18.38
C ARG A 135 6.70 -8.67 17.65
N PHE A 136 7.17 -9.89 17.86
CA PHE A 136 8.39 -10.36 17.20
C PHE A 136 8.23 -10.40 15.67
N VAL A 137 7.06 -10.81 15.17
CA VAL A 137 6.82 -10.89 13.72
C VAL A 137 6.75 -9.51 13.07
N LEU A 138 6.06 -8.55 13.71
CA LEU A 138 5.86 -7.21 13.16
C LEU A 138 7.07 -6.29 13.37
N LEU A 139 7.82 -6.46 14.47
CA LEU A 139 8.96 -5.62 14.81
C LEU A 139 10.31 -6.20 14.41
N GLY A 140 10.45 -7.52 14.54
CA GLY A 140 11.75 -8.19 14.45
C GLY A 140 12.62 -8.14 15.68
N GLY A 141 12.06 -7.76 16.82
CA GLY A 141 12.74 -7.64 18.10
C GLY A 141 11.74 -7.30 19.20
N THR A 142 12.24 -6.95 20.38
CA THR A 142 11.43 -6.55 21.54
C THR A 142 10.94 -5.10 21.46
N GLU A 143 11.59 -4.27 20.64
CA GLU A 143 11.34 -2.84 20.53
C GLU A 143 11.40 -2.37 19.06
N VAL A 144 10.78 -1.22 18.78
CA VAL A 144 10.82 -0.58 17.46
C VAL A 144 12.23 -0.07 17.19
N SER A 145 12.85 -0.54 16.11
CA SER A 145 14.24 -0.21 15.77
C SER A 145 14.41 0.11 14.28
N SER A 146 15.63 0.47 13.88
CA SER A 146 16.00 0.56 12.46
C SER A 146 15.77 -0.75 11.70
N GLY A 147 15.91 -1.90 12.36
CA GLY A 147 15.58 -3.21 11.80
C GLY A 147 14.08 -3.34 11.48
N THR A 148 13.22 -2.77 12.32
CA THR A 148 11.77 -2.70 12.06
C THR A 148 11.46 -1.87 10.83
N PHE A 149 12.14 -0.72 10.67
CA PHE A 149 11.99 0.12 9.49
C PHE A 149 12.33 -0.65 8.20
N VAL A 150 13.47 -1.33 8.14
CA VAL A 150 13.90 -2.09 6.95
C VAL A 150 12.88 -3.16 6.56
N ARG A 151 12.26 -3.82 7.54
CA ARG A 151 11.20 -4.81 7.29
C ARG A 151 9.97 -4.18 6.67
N TRP A 152 9.45 -3.09 7.23
CA TRP A 152 8.28 -2.41 6.65
C TRP A 152 8.58 -1.79 5.29
N PHE A 153 9.80 -1.29 5.09
CA PHE A 153 10.27 -0.84 3.78
C PHE A 153 10.24 -1.97 2.75
N PHE A 154 10.77 -3.16 3.08
CA PHE A 154 10.71 -4.33 2.21
C PHE A 154 9.27 -4.80 1.97
N VAL A 155 8.44 -4.87 3.02
CA VAL A 155 7.03 -5.26 2.89
C VAL A 155 6.29 -4.34 1.93
N HIS A 156 6.44 -3.02 2.07
CA HIS A 156 5.76 -2.07 1.21
C HIS A 156 6.25 -2.13 -0.24
N THR A 157 7.57 -2.12 -0.44
CA THR A 157 8.15 -1.98 -1.77
C THR A 157 8.13 -3.27 -2.59
N ALA A 158 8.38 -4.42 -1.95
CA ALA A 158 8.44 -5.71 -2.64
C ALA A 158 7.16 -6.53 -2.48
N VAL A 159 6.75 -6.81 -1.24
CA VAL A 159 5.67 -7.78 -0.97
C VAL A 159 4.32 -7.23 -1.41
N VAL A 160 3.96 -6.03 -0.97
CA VAL A 160 2.69 -5.39 -1.30
C VAL A 160 2.59 -5.09 -2.80
N GLY A 161 3.68 -4.58 -3.39
CA GLY A 161 3.75 -4.32 -4.83
C GLY A 161 3.46 -5.60 -5.65
N LEU A 162 4.07 -6.73 -5.25
CA LEU A 162 3.82 -8.02 -5.89
C LEU A 162 2.38 -8.50 -5.71
N ILE A 163 1.81 -8.36 -4.50
CA ILE A 163 0.42 -8.73 -4.22
C ILE A 163 -0.53 -7.96 -5.15
N LEU A 164 -0.41 -6.63 -5.22
CA LEU A 164 -1.24 -5.81 -6.09
C LEU A 164 -1.08 -6.19 -7.57
N LEU A 165 0.14 -6.44 -8.02
CA LEU A 165 0.40 -6.91 -9.38
C LEU A 165 -0.32 -8.23 -9.69
N VAL A 166 -0.26 -9.20 -8.77
CA VAL A 166 -0.96 -10.49 -8.91
C VAL A 166 -2.47 -10.29 -9.01
N PHE A 167 -3.05 -9.42 -8.17
CA PHE A 167 -4.48 -9.12 -8.25
C PHE A 167 -4.87 -8.47 -9.58
N VAL A 168 -4.09 -7.50 -10.07
CA VAL A 168 -4.35 -6.84 -11.37
C VAL A 168 -4.28 -7.86 -12.52
N VAL A 169 -3.24 -8.70 -12.55
CA VAL A 169 -3.11 -9.75 -13.57
C VAL A 169 -4.24 -10.77 -13.47
N ALA A 170 -4.62 -11.19 -12.26
CA ALA A 170 -5.73 -12.12 -12.06
C ALA A 170 -7.07 -11.53 -12.50
N ALA A 171 -7.34 -10.27 -12.17
CA ALA A 171 -8.54 -9.56 -12.60
C ALA A 171 -8.59 -9.42 -14.12
N TRP A 172 -7.46 -9.04 -14.74
CA TRP A 172 -7.35 -8.91 -16.19
C TRP A 172 -7.55 -10.24 -16.94
N ARG A 173 -6.99 -11.35 -16.42
CA ARG A 173 -7.21 -12.68 -16.99
C ARG A 173 -8.68 -13.07 -16.94
N ARG A 174 -9.36 -12.80 -15.82
CA ARG A 174 -10.78 -13.09 -15.65
C ARG A 174 -11.65 -12.28 -16.60
N GLU A 175 -11.31 -11.02 -16.85
CA GLU A 175 -12.02 -10.18 -17.81
C GLU A 175 -12.06 -10.79 -19.21
N ARG A 176 -10.95 -11.36 -19.65
CA ARG A 176 -10.83 -12.00 -20.97
C ARG A 176 -11.59 -13.32 -21.07
N SER A 177 -11.86 -13.97 -19.95
CA SER A 177 -12.60 -15.23 -19.88
C SER A 177 -14.10 -15.05 -19.65
N ALA A 178 -14.57 -13.83 -19.41
CA ALA A 178 -15.99 -13.55 -19.22
C ALA A 178 -16.74 -13.70 -20.56
N PRO A 179 -17.93 -14.32 -20.56
CA PRO A 179 -18.77 -14.39 -21.76
C PRO A 179 -19.17 -12.96 -22.21
N ALA A 180 -19.38 -12.81 -23.52
CA ALA A 180 -19.78 -11.54 -24.15
C ALA A 180 -21.18 -11.10 -23.70
#